data_AF-A0A1M4N8G1-F1
#
_entry.id   AF-A0A1M4N8G1-F1
#
_cell.length_a   1.000
_cell.length_b   1.000
_cell.length_c   1.000
_cell.angle_alpha   90.00
_cell.angle_beta   90.00
_cell.angle_gamma   90.00
#
_symmetry.space_group_name_H-M   'P 1'
#
loop_
_entity.id
_entity.type
_entity.pdbx_description
1 polymer ?
#
loop_
_entity_poly.entity_id
_entity_poly.type
_entity_poly.pdbx_seq_one_letter_code
_entity_poly.pdbx_strand_id
1 'polypeptide(L)'
;MFYNAYNNGYNNLIWDNYWRSYRINSETAVQIALQRVPGQVIKIELDFENGILVYEIDIRTQSGVYEVHVDAVSGQVLKVERENNFD
;
A
#
# COMPACT_ATOMS: atom_id res chain seq x y z
N MET A 1 -5.16 -1.72 -14.82
CA MET A 1 -5.59 -0.31 -14.66
C MET A 1 -6.38 -0.24 -13.38
N PHE A 2 -5.85 0.33 -12.30
CA PHE A 2 -6.59 0.46 -11.04
C PHE A 2 -6.83 1.94 -10.76
N TYR A 3 -8.11 2.30 -10.77
CA TYR A 3 -8.65 3.59 -10.35
C TYR A 3 -9.36 3.31 -9.03
N ASN A 4 -9.00 4.04 -7.96
CA ASN A 4 -9.90 4.23 -6.84
C ASN A 4 -10.01 5.73 -6.62
N ALA A 5 -11.23 6.24 -6.79
CA ALA A 5 -11.56 7.65 -6.76
C ALA A 5 -12.14 7.98 -5.38
N TYR A 6 -11.40 8.71 -4.55
CA TYR A 6 -11.99 9.49 -3.46
C TYR A 6 -11.94 10.98 -3.81
N ASN A 7 -13.13 11.57 -3.89
CA ASN A 7 -13.41 12.91 -4.40
C ASN A 7 -13.04 14.01 -3.39
N ASN A 8 -12.36 15.07 -3.86
CA ASN A 8 -12.75 16.46 -3.59
C ASN A 8 -12.19 17.39 -4.69
N GLY A 9 -13.10 18.06 -5.39
CA GLY A 9 -12.83 18.85 -6.60
C GLY A 9 -11.86 20.01 -6.38
N TYR A 10 -11.12 20.32 -7.45
CA TYR A 10 -10.15 21.39 -7.64
C TYR A 10 -8.70 21.18 -7.14
N ASN A 11 -8.41 20.21 -6.25
CA ASN A 11 -7.04 19.94 -5.77
C ASN A 11 -6.37 18.67 -6.37
N ASN A 12 -7.14 17.78 -7.01
CA ASN A 12 -6.68 16.43 -7.39
C ASN A 12 -5.89 16.30 -8.72
N LEU A 13 -5.26 17.37 -9.23
CA LEU A 13 -4.45 17.30 -10.47
C LEU A 13 -3.00 17.76 -10.29
N ILE A 14 -2.69 18.61 -9.31
CA ILE A 14 -1.30 19.09 -9.10
C ILE A 14 -0.62 18.27 -8.01
N TRP A 15 -1.37 18.00 -6.95
CA TRP A 15 -0.99 17.24 -5.77
C TRP A 15 -0.72 15.77 -6.10
N ASP A 16 -1.70 15.04 -6.65
CA ASP A 16 -1.53 13.64 -7.06
C ASP A 16 -0.34 13.40 -8.00
N ASN A 17 -0.08 14.34 -8.91
CA ASN A 17 1.04 14.23 -9.85
C ASN A 17 2.40 14.45 -9.18
N TYR A 18 2.48 15.32 -8.17
CA TYR A 18 3.71 15.54 -7.39
C TYR A 18 4.12 14.28 -6.64
N TRP A 19 3.20 13.67 -5.89
CA TRP A 19 3.49 12.44 -5.14
C TRP A 19 3.70 11.22 -6.03
N ARG A 20 2.99 11.11 -7.16
CA ARG A 20 3.25 10.05 -8.15
C ARG A 20 4.68 10.07 -8.70
N SER A 21 5.30 11.23 -8.78
CA SER A 21 6.69 11.36 -9.25
C SER A 21 7.73 11.00 -8.19
N TYR A 22 7.34 10.95 -6.91
CA TYR A 22 8.25 10.77 -5.77
C TYR A 22 8.02 9.46 -5.01
N ARG A 23 7.15 8.58 -5.52
CA ARG A 23 6.84 7.29 -4.89
C ARG A 23 7.04 6.14 -5.87
N ILE A 24 7.39 4.97 -5.34
CA ILE A 24 7.30 3.72 -6.09
C ILE A 24 5.85 3.48 -6.49
N ASN A 25 5.62 2.83 -7.62
CA ASN A 25 4.25 2.46 -8.00
C ASN A 25 3.76 1.28 -7.13
N SER A 26 2.44 1.06 -7.12
CA SER A 26 1.83 0.00 -6.32
C SER A 26 2.27 -1.40 -6.74
N GLU A 27 2.63 -1.62 -8.00
CA GLU A 27 3.14 -2.91 -8.47
C GLU A 27 4.50 -3.26 -7.85
N THR A 28 5.38 -2.27 -7.73
CA THR A 28 6.68 -2.40 -7.05
C THR A 28 6.47 -2.70 -5.56
N ALA A 29 5.55 -1.98 -4.91
CA ALA A 29 5.21 -2.22 -3.51
C ALA A 29 4.64 -3.64 -3.30
N VAL A 30 3.78 -4.11 -4.21
CA VAL A 30 3.24 -5.48 -4.22
C VAL A 30 4.35 -6.51 -4.37
N GLN A 31 5.31 -6.31 -5.27
CA GLN A 31 6.44 -7.23 -5.43
C GLN A 31 7.28 -7.31 -4.14
N ILE A 32 7.55 -6.18 -3.51
CA ILE A 32 8.26 -6.11 -2.22
C ILE A 32 7.47 -6.85 -1.13
N ALA A 33 6.17 -6.61 -1.02
CA ALA A 33 5.32 -7.25 -0.04
C ALA A 33 5.24 -8.77 -0.26
N LEU A 34 5.10 -9.22 -1.51
CA LEU A 34 5.05 -10.65 -1.87
C LEU A 34 6.39 -11.38 -1.66
N GLN A 35 7.51 -10.68 -1.78
CA GLN A 35 8.82 -11.23 -1.38
C GLN A 35 8.89 -11.47 0.13
N ARG A 36 8.18 -10.67 0.93
CA ARG A 36 8.16 -10.78 2.38
C ARG A 36 7.13 -11.77 2.90
N VAL A 37 5.95 -11.81 2.27
CA VAL A 37 4.84 -12.71 2.57
C VAL A 37 4.28 -13.26 1.24
N PRO A 38 4.65 -14.48 0.84
CA PRO A 38 4.08 -15.10 -0.36
C PRO A 38 2.59 -15.41 -0.16
N GLY A 39 1.76 -15.02 -1.13
CA GLY A 39 0.33 -15.29 -1.08
C GLY A 39 -0.44 -14.57 -2.18
N GLN A 40 -1.74 -14.41 -1.96
CA GLN A 40 -2.62 -13.68 -2.85
C GLN A 40 -2.85 -12.27 -2.29
N VAL A 41 -2.46 -11.24 -3.02
CA VAL A 41 -2.83 -9.86 -2.69
C VAL A 41 -4.34 -9.69 -2.83
N ILE A 42 -5.00 -9.22 -1.78
CA ILE A 42 -6.46 -9.03 -1.73
C ILE A 42 -6.86 -7.56 -1.57
N LYS A 43 -5.95 -6.70 -1.09
CA LYS A 43 -6.17 -5.26 -0.92
C LYS A 43 -4.85 -4.51 -1.10
N ILE A 44 -4.93 -3.31 -1.66
CA ILE A 44 -3.81 -2.37 -1.77
C ILE A 44 -4.37 -0.99 -1.50
N GLU A 45 -3.91 -0.35 -0.44
CA GLU A 45 -4.21 1.03 -0.12
C GLU A 45 -2.92 1.85 -0.03
N LEU A 46 -3.09 3.16 -0.17
CA LEU A 46 -2.01 4.11 -0.03
C LEU A 46 -2.49 5.15 0.97
N ASP A 47 -1.82 5.19 2.12
CA ASP A 47 -2.15 6.11 3.19
C ASP A 47 -0.98 7.05 3.50
N PHE A 48 -1.29 8.18 4.12
CA PHE A 48 -0.32 9.14 4.61
C PHE A 48 -0.42 9.24 6.12
N GLU A 49 0.45 8.49 6.81
CA GLU A 49 0.47 8.41 8.26
C GLU A 49 1.79 8.92 8.82
N ASN A 50 1.76 9.64 9.94
CA ASN A 50 2.96 10.12 10.65
C ASN A 50 3.97 10.89 9.78
N GLY A 51 3.51 11.54 8.71
CA GLY A 51 4.37 12.32 7.81
C GLY A 51 5.03 11.51 6.69
N ILE A 52 4.72 10.22 6.56
CA ILE A 52 5.22 9.33 5.50
C ILE A 52 4.07 8.76 4.68
N LEU A 53 4.35 8.46 3.42
CA LEU A 53 3.41 7.82 2.51
C LEU A 53 3.67 6.31 2.55
N VAL A 54 2.63 5.51 2.81
CA VAL A 54 2.75 4.07 3.07
C VAL A 54 1.77 3.31 2.18
N TYR A 55 2.28 2.27 1.51
CA TYR A 55 1.44 1.25 0.89
C TYR A 55 1.07 0.20 1.93
N GLU A 56 -0.22 0.01 2.13
CA GLU A 56 -0.78 -1.07 2.95
C GLU A 56 -1.27 -2.18 2.02
N ILE A 57 -0.72 -3.38 2.20
CA ILE A 57 -0.95 -4.50 1.28
C ILE A 57 -1.39 -5.71 2.08
N ASP A 58 -2.65 -6.11 1.91
CA ASP A 58 -3.20 -7.31 2.52
C ASP A 58 -2.95 -8.51 1.64
N ILE A 59 -2.32 -9.53 2.22
CA ILE A 59 -1.93 -10.76 1.56
C ILE A 59 -2.60 -11.92 2.27
N ARG A 60 -3.50 -12.59 1.54
CA ARG A 60 -4.10 -13.85 1.97
C ARG A 60 -3.10 -14.99 1.78
N THR A 61 -2.82 -15.68 2.87
CA THR A 61 -2.01 -16.90 2.92
C THR A 61 -2.86 -18.07 3.43
N GLN A 62 -2.31 -19.28 3.44
CA GLN A 62 -2.95 -20.44 4.08
C GLN A 62 -3.13 -20.26 5.60
N SER A 63 -2.31 -19.38 6.22
CA SER A 63 -2.30 -19.15 7.66
C SER A 63 -3.15 -17.95 8.10
N GLY A 64 -3.81 -17.26 7.18
CA GLY A 64 -4.58 -16.04 7.44
C GLY A 64 -4.16 -14.88 6.55
N VAL A 65 -4.68 -13.69 6.85
CA VAL A 65 -4.34 -12.45 6.16
C VAL A 65 -3.18 -11.77 6.89
N TYR A 66 -2.21 -11.30 6.12
CA TYR A 66 -1.13 -10.46 6.62
C TYR A 66 -1.21 -9.10 5.97
N GLU A 67 -1.08 -8.08 6.78
CA GLU A 67 -0.94 -6.70 6.34
C GLU A 67 0.57 -6.36 6.29
N VAL A 68 1.02 -5.86 5.14
CA VAL A 68 2.40 -5.44 4.92
C VAL A 68 2.41 -3.96 4.61
N HIS A 69 3.11 -3.19 5.46
CA HIS A 69 3.32 -1.75 5.27
C HIS A 69 4.65 -1.52 4.56
N VAL A 70 4.61 -0.84 3.41
CA VAL A 70 5.79 -0.50 2.60
C VAL A 70 5.89 1.01 2.46
N ASP A 71 7.02 1.59 2.85
CA ASP A 71 7.30 3.00 2.63
C ASP A 71 7.26 3.31 1.12
N ALA A 72 6.37 4.22 0.73
CA ALA A 72 6.09 4.49 -0.67
C ALA A 72 7.21 5.26 -1.37
N VAL A 73 8.16 5.87 -0.64
CA VAL A 73 9.28 6.62 -1.24
C VAL A 73 10.48 5.69 -1.48
N SER A 74 10.83 4.89 -0.47
CA SER A 74 12.05 4.08 -0.43
C SER A 74 11.82 2.61 -0.77
N GLY A 75 10.59 2.10 -0.65
CA GLY A 75 10.28 0.67 -0.76
C GLY A 75 10.67 -0.15 0.48
N GLN A 76 11.04 0.50 1.59
CA GLN A 76 11.36 -0.20 2.83
C GLN A 76 10.10 -0.86 3.41
N VAL A 77 10.18 -2.14 3.79
CA VAL A 77 9.12 -2.77 4.59
C VAL A 77 9.19 -2.24 6.01
N LEU A 78 8.14 -1.53 6.42
CA LEU A 78 8.03 -0.90 7.74
C LEU A 78 7.40 -1.85 8.76
N LYS A 79 6.40 -2.63 8.33
CA LYS A 79 5.63 -3.51 9.19
C LYS A 79 5.17 -4.75 8.45
N VAL A 80 5.10 -5.87 9.16
CA VAL A 80 4.42 -7.09 8.73
C VAL A 80 3.66 -7.61 9.93
N GLU A 81 2.34 -7.64 9.84
CA GLU A 81 1.51 -8.17 10.90
C GLU A 81 0.43 -9.08 10.36
N ARG A 82 0.00 -10.02 11.20
CA ARG A 82 -1.16 -10.85 10.88
C ARG A 82 -2.40 -10.07 11.27
N GLU A 83 -3.32 -9.91 10.34
CA GLU A 83 -4.62 -9.30 10.62
C GLU A 83 -5.37 -10.23 11.59
N ASN A 84 -5.55 -9.75 12.82
CA ASN A 84 -6.17 -10.51 13.91
C ASN A 84 -7.56 -9.97 14.27
N ASN A 85 -8.16 -9.11 13.45
CA ASN A 85 -9.53 -8.64 13.65
C ASN A 85 -10.50 -9.80 13.37
N PHE A 86 -10.68 -10.64 14.38
CA PHE A 86 -11.96 -11.27 14.66
C PHE A 86 -12.89 -10.14 15.14
N ASP A 87 -13.57 -9.47 14.21
CA ASP A 87 -14.79 -8.72 14.54
C ASP A 87 -15.95 -9.71 14.71
#